data_AF-A0A453FH14-F1
#
_entry.id   AF-A0A453FH14-F1
#
_cell.length_a   1.000
_cell.length_b   1.000
_cell.length_c   1.000
_cell.angle_alpha   90.00
_cell.angle_beta   90.00
_cell.angle_gamma   90.00
#
_symmetry.space_group_name_H-M   'P 1'
#
loop_
_entity.id
_entity.type
_entity.pdbx_description
1 polymer ?
#
loop_
_entity_poly.entity_id
_entity_poly.type
_entity_poly.pdbx_seq_one_letter_code
_entity_poly.pdbx_strand_id
1 'polypeptide(L)'
;MWGATDARGYFQIQTAQQSAPFTSKDCKVYVLGSPVRACGVPVKPRRNKGSPLKFRKFVTLPDGLQALYTAGDFVFGPKKPGKC
;
A
#
# COMPACT_ATOMS: atom_id res chain seq x y z
N MET A 1 10.35 -4.85 1.72
CA MET A 1 9.45 -5.60 0.83
C MET A 1 8.74 -4.63 -0.12
N TRP A 2 8.50 -5.02 -1.37
CA TRP A 2 7.88 -4.19 -2.40
C TRP A 2 6.95 -5.06 -3.26
N GLY A 3 6.02 -4.43 -3.98
CA GLY A 3 5.06 -5.07 -4.87
C GLY A 3 4.54 -4.07 -5.90
N ALA A 4 3.79 -4.58 -6.88
CA ALA A 4 3.11 -3.78 -7.89
C ALA A 4 1.59 -3.87 -7.73
N THR A 5 0.88 -2.95 -8.37
CA THR A 5 -0.58 -3.03 -8.47
C THR A 5 -0.97 -3.95 -9.63
N ASP A 6 -2.11 -4.64 -9.50
CA ASP A 6 -2.72 -5.41 -10.56
C ASP A 6 -3.36 -4.51 -11.63
N ALA A 7 -3.92 -5.11 -12.68
CA ALA A 7 -4.59 -4.37 -13.76
C ALA A 7 -5.79 -3.51 -13.30
N ARG A 8 -6.29 -3.73 -12.08
CA ARG A 8 -7.39 -2.96 -11.46
C ARG A 8 -6.89 -1.95 -10.42
N GLY A 9 -5.57 -1.84 -10.20
CA GLY A 9 -4.98 -0.91 -9.25
C GLY A 9 -4.89 -1.42 -7.80
N TYR A 10 -5.19 -2.70 -7.54
CA TYR A 10 -5.03 -3.29 -6.21
C TYR A 10 -3.62 -3.82 -6.00
N PHE A 11 -3.07 -3.67 -4.79
CA PHE A 11 -1.79 -4.28 -4.43
C PHE A 11 -1.99 -5.30 -3.31
N GLN A 12 -1.21 -6.37 -3.34
CA GLN A 12 -1.11 -7.35 -2.28
C GLN A 12 0.37 -7.53 -1.93
N ILE A 13 0.68 -7.40 -0.64
CA ILE A 13 2.03 -7.60 -0.11
C ILE A 13 1.93 -8.69 0.95
N GLN A 14 2.64 -9.79 0.74
CA GLN A 14 2.69 -10.92 1.66
C GLN A 14 4.11 -11.07 2.22
N THR A 15 4.22 -11.18 3.54
CA THR A 15 5.49 -11.41 4.22
C THR A 15 5.37 -12.56 5.20
N ALA A 16 6.28 -13.53 5.08
CA ALA A 16 6.45 -14.59 6.06
C ALA A 16 7.18 -14.07 7.32
N GLN A 17 7.95 -12.99 7.18
CA GLN A 17 8.74 -12.42 8.26
C GLN A 17 7.90 -11.36 8.97
N GLN A 18 7.60 -11.60 10.24
CA GLN A 18 6.94 -10.64 11.11
C GLN A 18 7.95 -9.55 11.50
N SER A 19 7.88 -8.39 10.86
CA SER A 19 8.78 -7.26 11.14
C SER A 19 8.37 -6.45 12.38
N ALA A 20 7.12 -6.59 12.84
CA ALA A 20 6.58 -5.92 14.02
C ALA A 20 5.42 -6.74 14.61
N PRO A 21 5.06 -6.56 15.89
CA PRO A 21 3.85 -7.14 16.48
C PRO A 21 2.60 -6.81 15.65
N PHE A 22 1.63 -7.72 15.59
CA PHE A 22 0.42 -7.52 14.77
C PHE A 22 -0.41 -6.30 15.16
N THR A 23 -0.26 -5.81 16.39
CA THR A 23 -0.92 -4.61 16.92
C THR A 23 -0.12 -3.32 16.69
N SER A 24 1.08 -3.40 16.11
CA SER A 24 1.93 -2.22 15.86
C SER A 24 1.25 -1.26 14.87
N LYS A 25 1.39 0.03 15.14
CA LYS A 25 0.93 1.14 14.28
C LYS A 25 2.08 1.80 13.53
N ASP A 26 3.29 1.25 13.61
CA ASP A 26 4.51 1.86 13.10
C ASP A 26 4.70 1.56 11.60
N CYS A 27 4.10 0.48 11.12
CA CYS A 27 4.18 0.09 9.72
C CYS A 27 3.33 1.00 8.82
N LYS A 28 3.96 1.54 7.78
CA LYS A 28 3.32 2.35 6.74
C LYS A 28 3.67 1.80 5.36
N VAL A 29 2.70 1.86 4.46
CA VAL A 29 2.89 1.57 3.03
C VAL A 29 3.22 2.88 2.31
N TYR A 30 4.24 2.84 1.48
CA TYR A 30 4.63 3.93 0.62
C TYR A 30 4.46 3.48 -0.82
N VAL A 31 3.99 4.38 -1.69
CA VAL A 31 4.01 4.13 -3.14
C VAL A 31 5.14 4.92 -3.76
N LEU A 32 5.98 4.20 -4.50
CA LEU A 32 7.22 4.73 -5.07
C LEU A 32 6.97 5.56 -6.33
N GLY A 33 5.95 5.23 -7.11
CA GLY A 33 5.62 5.96 -8.32
C GLY A 33 4.44 5.36 -9.07
N SER A 34 4.02 6.06 -10.12
CA SER A 34 2.98 5.64 -11.06
C SER A 34 3.61 5.14 -12.36
N PRO A 35 3.07 4.05 -12.96
CA PRO A 35 3.51 3.61 -14.28
C PRO A 35 3.08 4.58 -15.39
N VAL A 36 2.05 5.41 -15.15
CA VAL A 36 1.57 6.41 -16.11
C VAL A 36 2.39 7.68 -15.96
N ARG A 37 3.29 7.94 -16.93
CA ARG A 37 4.19 9.10 -16.92
C ARG A 37 3.46 10.44 -16.73
N ALA A 38 2.27 10.56 -17.31
CA ALA A 38 1.48 11.79 -17.22
C ALA A 38 0.93 12.03 -15.80
N CYS A 39 0.73 10.96 -15.03
CA CYS A 39 0.17 10.94 -13.68
C CYS A 39 1.24 10.56 -12.64
N GLY A 40 2.31 11.33 -12.53
CA GLY A 40 3.42 11.04 -11.62
C GLY A 40 3.35 11.75 -10.26
N VAL A 41 2.35 12.61 -10.03
CA VAL A 41 2.29 13.45 -8.82
C VAL A 41 1.49 12.76 -7.72
N PRO A 42 2.09 12.39 -6.57
CA PRO A 42 1.34 11.77 -5.48
C PRO A 42 0.39 12.79 -4.82
N VAL A 43 -0.91 12.57 -5.00
CA VAL A 43 -1.98 13.41 -4.43
C VAL A 43 -2.37 12.90 -3.05
N LYS A 44 -2.53 11.57 -2.90
CA LYS A 44 -2.93 10.92 -1.65
C LYS A 44 -2.18 9.60 -1.49
N PRO A 45 -1.61 9.31 -0.31
CA PRO A 45 -1.08 10.29 0.63
C PRO A 45 -0.02 11.18 -0.04
N ARG A 46 0.23 12.37 0.51
CA ARG A 46 1.33 13.23 0.03
C ARG A 46 2.66 12.45 0.07
N ARG A 47 3.58 12.79 -0.84
CA ARG A 47 4.92 12.22 -0.90
C ARG A 47 5.55 12.18 0.50
N ASN A 48 6.16 11.05 0.86
CA ASN A 48 6.84 10.79 2.14
C ASN A 48 5.96 10.65 3.39
N LYS A 49 4.63 10.80 3.32
CA LYS A 49 3.77 10.53 4.49
C LYS A 49 3.48 9.05 4.69
N GLY A 50 3.45 8.27 3.60
CA GLY A 50 2.98 6.89 3.60
C GLY A 50 1.53 6.77 4.08
N SER A 51 1.00 5.56 4.11
CA SER A 51 -0.30 5.28 4.71
C SER A 51 -0.16 4.18 5.77
N PRO A 52 -0.65 4.39 6.99
CA PRO A 52 -0.51 3.40 8.06
C PRO A 52 -1.27 2.11 7.72
N LEU A 53 -0.68 0.99 8.10
CA LEU A 53 -1.38 -0.29 8.07
C LEU A 53 -2.50 -0.28 9.11
N LYS A 54 -3.71 -0.58 8.64
CA LYS A 54 -4.89 -0.79 9.48
C LYS A 54 -5.17 -2.27 9.55
N PHE A 55 -4.99 -2.85 10.73
CA PHE A 55 -5.36 -4.23 10.99
C PHE A 55 -6.85 -4.44 10.68
N ARG A 56 -7.17 -5.56 10.04
CA ARG A 56 -8.55 -5.97 9.75
C ARG A 56 -8.94 -7.17 10.59
N LYS A 57 -8.20 -8.27 10.45
CA LYS A 57 -8.48 -9.52 11.14
C LYS A 57 -7.29 -10.46 11.07
N PHE A 58 -7.29 -11.45 11.96
CA PHE A 58 -6.49 -12.64 11.77
C PHE A 58 -7.17 -13.57 10.76
N VAL A 59 -6.35 -14.32 10.02
CA VAL A 59 -6.78 -15.30 9.04
C VAL A 59 -5.99 -16.58 9.33
N THR A 60 -6.69 -17.65 9.63
CA THR A 60 -6.08 -18.97 9.80
C THR A 60 -5.94 -19.61 8.42
N LEU A 61 -4.72 -19.94 8.04
CA LEU A 61 -4.38 -20.63 6.80
C LEU A 61 -3.66 -21.95 7.15
N PRO A 62 -3.52 -22.90 6.21
CA PRO A 62 -2.85 -24.18 6.48
C PRO A 62 -1.41 -24.03 6.98
N ASP A 63 -0.75 -22.93 6.62
CA ASP A 63 0.62 -22.58 7.02
C ASP A 63 0.71 -21.78 8.33
N GLY A 64 -0.44 -21.50 8.97
CA GLY A 64 -0.52 -20.86 10.28
C GLY A 64 -1.43 -19.63 10.33
N LEU A 65 -1.26 -18.85 11.41
CA LEU A 65 -2.04 -17.63 11.62
C LEU A 65 -1.40 -16.45 10.90
N GLN A 66 -2.14 -15.83 9.99
CA GLN A 66 -1.73 -14.59 9.31
C GLN A 66 -2.56 -13.42 9.79
N ALA A 67 -2.03 -12.20 9.68
CA ALA A 67 -2.75 -10.97 9.97
C ALA A 67 -3.01 -10.20 8.67
N LEU A 68 -4.26 -9.86 8.42
CA LEU A 68 -4.68 -9.09 7.25
C LEU A 68 -4.75 -7.60 7.59
N TYR A 69 -4.14 -6.78 6.75
CA TYR A 69 -4.10 -5.32 6.89
C TYR A 69 -4.61 -4.63 5.64
N THR A 70 -4.98 -3.35 5.78
CA THR A 70 -5.28 -2.44 4.67
C THR A 70 -4.55 -1.12 4.84
N ALA A 71 -4.11 -0.49 3.74
CA ALA A 71 -3.44 0.81 3.80
C ALA A 71 -4.25 1.94 3.13
N GLY A 72 -5.51 1.69 2.73
CA GLY A 72 -6.34 2.70 2.03
C GLY A 72 -5.83 3.03 0.63
N ASP A 73 -6.33 4.12 0.06
CA ASP A 73 -6.09 4.47 -1.35
C ASP A 73 -4.84 5.30 -1.54
N PHE A 74 -4.18 5.04 -2.68
CA PHE A 74 -3.08 5.82 -3.20
C PHE A 74 -3.49 6.41 -4.54
N VAL A 75 -3.38 7.72 -4.68
CA VAL A 75 -3.84 8.46 -5.85
C VAL A 75 -2.68 9.28 -6.40
N PHE A 76 -2.43 9.10 -7.69
CA PHE A 76 -1.57 9.98 -8.46
C PHE A 76 -2.41 10.87 -9.36
N GLY A 77 -2.02 12.14 -9.42
CA GLY A 77 -2.59 13.14 -10.31
C GLY A 77 -1.55 13.58 -11.34
N PRO A 78 -1.99 14.40 -12.32
CA PRO A 78 -1.09 14.90 -13.33
C PRO A 78 -0.29 16.09 -12.82
N LYS A 79 0.87 16.33 -13.42
CA LYS A 79 1.63 17.58 -13.18
C LYS A 79 0.91 18.81 -13.74
N LYS A 80 0.12 18.62 -14.81
CA LYS A 80 -0.74 19.65 -15.41
C LYS A 80 -2.21 19.16 -15.31
N PRO A 81 -3.14 19.95 -14.75
CA PRO A 81 -4.54 19.56 -14.64
C PRO A 81 -5.12 19.04 -15.97
N GLY A 82 -5.87 17.94 -15.93
CA GLY A 82 -6.52 17.35 -17.12
C GLY A 82 -5.60 16.59 -18.09
N LYS A 83 -4.37 16.26 -17.69
CA LYS A 83 -3.43 15.47 -18.50
C LYS A 83 -3.12 14.08 -17.93
N CYS A 84 -4.02 13.58 -17.10
CA CYS A 84 -4.25 12.15 -16.90
C CYS A 84 -5.41 11.78 -17.83
#